data_AF-A0A0A9BVF3-F1
#
_entry.id   AF-A0A0A9BVF3-F1
#
_cell.length_a   1.000
_cell.length_b   1.000
_cell.length_c   1.000
_cell.angle_alpha   90.00
_cell.angle_beta   90.00
_cell.angle_gamma   90.00
#
_symmetry.space_group_name_H-M   'P 1'
#
loop_
_entity.id
_entity.type
_entity.pdbx_description
1 polymer ?
#
loop_
_entity_poly.entity_id
_entity_poly.type
_entity_poly.pdbx_seq_one_letter_code
_entity_poly.pdbx_strand_id
1 'polypeptide(L)'
;MSSFSAAFINGALGSTTRPENATSSHLDIYIENIYKGIHGSDSGSYDAEGRFVPEKFDEIFAKHAKTVPDALTSDEIDALLVANRVPGDYKGWVGATSEWKILYSLGKDKDGLLRKDVVRGAYDGSLFHQLVQEKGSGDK
;
A
#
# COMPACT_ATOMS: atom_id res chain seq x y z
N MET A 1 -14.26 4.87 5.82
CA MET A 1 -13.46 5.95 5.21
C MET A 1 -14.19 7.26 5.46
N SER A 2 -13.55 8.25 6.05
CA SER A 2 -14.16 9.59 6.17
C SER A 2 -14.13 10.30 4.81
N SER A 3 -15.03 11.26 4.59
CA SER A 3 -15.07 12.07 3.36
C SER A 3 -13.75 12.81 3.10
N PHE A 4 -13.04 13.20 4.17
CA PHE A 4 -11.73 13.84 4.10
C PHE A 4 -10.65 12.92 3.52
N SER A 5 -10.60 11.65 3.94
CA SER A 5 -9.64 10.67 3.41
C SER A 5 -9.88 10.38 1.93
N ALA A 6 -11.15 10.27 1.52
CA ALA A 6 -11.50 10.10 0.11
C ALA A 6 -11.07 11.31 -0.73
N ALA A 7 -11.36 12.53 -0.27
CA ALA A 7 -10.93 13.75 -0.95
C ALA A 7 -9.40 13.84 -1.09
N PHE A 8 -8.65 13.42 -0.07
CA PHE A 8 -7.17 13.40 -0.11
C PHE A 8 -6.64 12.42 -1.15
N ILE A 9 -7.11 11.16 -1.14
CA ILE A 9 -6.68 10.12 -2.10
C ILE A 9 -7.03 10.53 -3.53
N ASN A 10 -8.27 10.95 -3.76
CA ASN A 10 -8.73 11.38 -5.08
C ASN A 10 -8.00 12.65 -5.56
N GLY A 11 -7.68 13.60 -4.68
CA GLY A 11 -6.89 14.78 -5.05
C GLY A 11 -5.45 14.42 -5.44
N ALA A 12 -4.79 13.57 -4.65
CA ALA A 12 -3.42 13.15 -4.90
C ALA A 12 -3.31 12.29 -6.17
N LEU A 13 -4.09 11.21 -6.26
CA LEU A 13 -4.04 10.30 -7.40
C LEU A 13 -4.71 10.89 -8.65
N GLY A 14 -5.81 11.64 -8.49
CA GLY A 14 -6.50 12.24 -9.61
C GLY A 14 -5.60 13.25 -10.35
N SER A 15 -4.94 14.15 -9.63
CA SER A 15 -3.98 15.07 -10.24
C SER A 15 -2.79 14.35 -10.89
N THR A 16 -2.27 13.28 -10.28
CA THR A 16 -1.09 12.55 -10.77
C THR A 16 -1.38 11.68 -12.00
N THR A 17 -2.56 11.08 -12.07
CA THR A 17 -2.95 10.14 -13.13
C THR A 17 -3.65 10.82 -14.31
N ARG A 18 -4.05 12.08 -14.17
CA ARG A 18 -4.80 12.83 -15.18
C ARG A 18 -4.03 13.01 -16.50
N PRO A 19 -4.62 12.64 -17.65
CA PRO A 19 -4.11 13.01 -18.98
C PRO A 19 -4.14 14.54 -19.22
N GLU A 20 -3.19 15.08 -19.97
CA GLU A 20 -3.11 16.52 -20.26
C GLU A 20 -4.37 17.09 -20.93
N ASN A 21 -5.04 16.29 -21.76
CA ASN A 21 -6.25 16.65 -22.50
C ASN A 21 -7.56 16.30 -21.76
N ALA A 22 -7.48 15.82 -20.52
CA ALA A 22 -8.67 15.47 -19.76
C ALA A 22 -9.52 16.71 -19.45
N THR A 23 -10.83 16.58 -19.64
CA THR A 23 -11.84 17.62 -19.34
C THR A 23 -12.66 17.34 -18.08
N SER A 24 -12.44 16.18 -17.43
CA SER A 24 -13.20 15.71 -16.26
C SER A 24 -12.71 16.35 -14.94
N SER A 25 -13.17 15.89 -13.77
CA SER A 25 -12.73 16.43 -12.47
C SER A 25 -11.25 16.12 -12.16
N HIS A 26 -10.55 17.01 -11.46
CA HIS A 26 -9.20 16.75 -10.92
C HIS A 26 -9.19 15.68 -9.81
N LEU A 27 -10.38 15.22 -9.39
CA LEU A 27 -10.57 14.13 -8.43
C LEU A 27 -10.75 12.76 -9.11
N ASP A 28 -10.82 12.72 -10.45
CA ASP A 28 -10.99 11.48 -11.19
C ASP A 28 -9.66 10.74 -11.32
N ILE A 29 -9.65 9.46 -10.97
CA ILE A 29 -8.46 8.59 -11.06
C ILE A 29 -8.49 7.85 -12.39
N TYR A 30 -7.43 7.96 -13.17
CA TYR A 30 -7.31 7.34 -14.49
C TYR A 30 -6.50 6.05 -14.38
N ILE A 31 -7.19 4.91 -14.51
CA ILE A 31 -6.59 3.57 -14.34
C ILE A 31 -5.45 3.34 -15.34
N GLU A 32 -5.62 3.79 -16.59
CA GLU A 32 -4.58 3.69 -17.63
C GLU A 32 -3.25 4.34 -17.24
N ASN A 33 -3.29 5.31 -16.33
CA ASN A 33 -2.13 6.08 -15.85
C ASN A 33 -1.83 5.82 -14.37
N ILE A 34 -2.44 4.82 -13.74
CA ILE A 34 -2.32 4.59 -12.29
C ILE A 34 -0.87 4.32 -11.86
N TYR A 35 -0.06 3.75 -12.76
CA TYR A 35 1.37 3.54 -12.55
C TYR A 35 2.13 4.84 -12.25
N LYS A 36 1.63 6.01 -12.69
CA LYS A 36 2.21 7.33 -12.34
C LYS A 36 2.05 7.68 -10.85
N GLY A 37 1.15 6.99 -10.14
CA GLY A 37 0.97 7.12 -8.70
C GLY A 37 2.10 6.50 -7.87
N ILE A 38 2.97 5.70 -8.49
CA ILE A 38 4.16 5.15 -7.85
C ILE A 38 5.07 6.30 -7.45
N HIS A 39 5.52 6.27 -6.20
CA HIS A 39 6.38 7.30 -5.63
C HIS A 39 7.69 6.70 -5.13
N GLY A 40 8.70 7.55 -4.94
CA GLY A 40 9.93 7.13 -4.30
C GLY A 40 9.68 6.60 -2.89
N SER A 41 10.68 5.92 -2.36
CA SER A 41 10.65 5.35 -1.00
C SER A 41 9.57 4.30 -0.73
N ASP A 42 8.92 3.81 -1.78
CA ASP A 42 7.94 2.73 -1.70
C ASP A 42 8.62 1.37 -1.46
N SER A 43 7.84 0.29 -1.57
CA SER A 43 8.35 -1.07 -1.41
C SER A 43 9.14 -1.61 -2.61
N GLY A 44 9.01 -1.00 -3.79
CA GLY A 44 9.50 -1.55 -5.06
C GLY A 44 8.79 -2.82 -5.54
N SER A 45 7.68 -3.24 -4.91
CA SER A 45 6.89 -4.40 -5.34
C SER A 45 6.15 -4.18 -6.66
N TYR A 46 6.00 -2.92 -7.09
CA TYR A 46 5.64 -2.55 -8.45
C TYR A 46 6.85 -1.91 -9.13
N ASP A 47 7.10 -2.24 -10.40
CA ASP A 47 8.08 -1.50 -11.21
C ASP A 47 7.53 -0.17 -11.72
N ALA A 48 8.36 0.62 -12.39
CA ALA A 48 8.00 1.95 -12.88
C ALA A 48 6.84 1.94 -13.90
N GLU A 49 6.56 0.79 -14.51
CA GLU A 49 5.44 0.57 -15.42
C GLU A 49 4.18 0.02 -14.71
N GLY A 50 4.22 -0.16 -13.39
CA GLY A 50 3.11 -0.65 -12.59
C GLY A 50 2.91 -2.16 -12.62
N ARG A 51 3.93 -2.93 -13.02
CA ARG A 51 3.87 -4.41 -13.02
C ARG A 51 4.34 -4.94 -11.68
N PHE A 52 3.61 -5.91 -11.14
CA PHE A 52 4.00 -6.56 -9.89
C PHE A 52 5.30 -7.35 -10.08
N VAL A 53 6.25 -7.18 -9.17
CA VAL A 53 7.57 -7.84 -9.18
C VAL A 53 7.64 -8.81 -7.99
N PRO A 54 7.36 -10.12 -8.20
CA PRO A 54 7.31 -11.10 -7.12
C PRO A 54 8.59 -11.17 -6.29
N GLU A 55 9.75 -11.03 -6.93
CA GLU A 55 11.05 -11.09 -6.27
C GLU A 55 11.24 -9.93 -5.29
N LYS A 56 10.79 -8.72 -5.66
CA LYS A 56 10.86 -7.54 -4.79
C LYS A 56 9.91 -7.65 -3.61
N PHE A 57 8.73 -8.20 -3.86
CA PHE A 57 7.77 -8.51 -2.79
C PHE A 57 8.36 -9.53 -1.80
N ASP A 58 8.95 -10.61 -2.29
CA ASP A 58 9.56 -11.65 -1.45
C ASP A 58 10.77 -11.11 -0.67
N GLU A 59 11.56 -10.22 -1.28
CA GLU A 59 12.69 -9.55 -0.63
C GLU A 59 12.27 -8.79 0.64
N ILE A 60 11.06 -8.23 0.71
CA ILE A 60 10.57 -7.52 1.90
C ILE A 60 10.64 -8.43 3.12
N PHE A 61 10.09 -9.64 3.02
CA PHE A 61 10.02 -10.59 4.13
C PHE A 61 11.38 -11.19 4.42
N ALA A 62 12.15 -11.55 3.39
CA ALA A 62 13.52 -12.04 3.57
C ALA A 62 14.40 -11.02 4.34
N LYS A 63 14.23 -9.73 4.07
CA LYS A 63 15.02 -8.65 4.71
C LYS A 63 14.48 -8.24 6.06
N HIS A 64 13.17 -8.20 6.27
CA HIS A 64 12.57 -7.53 7.43
C HIS A 64 11.80 -8.45 8.39
N ALA A 65 11.33 -9.63 7.97
CA ALA A 65 10.63 -10.57 8.84
C ALA A 65 11.63 -11.37 9.70
N LYS A 66 12.16 -10.75 10.76
CA LYS A 66 13.18 -11.32 11.65
C LYS A 66 12.60 -12.07 12.85
N THR A 67 11.40 -11.69 13.26
CA THR A 67 10.73 -12.23 14.45
C THR A 67 10.01 -13.54 14.13
N VAL A 68 9.21 -13.55 13.06
CA VAL A 68 8.48 -14.72 12.60
C VAL A 68 8.63 -14.80 11.08
N PRO A 69 9.04 -15.96 10.51
CA PRO A 69 9.10 -16.12 9.06
C PRO A 69 7.78 -15.76 8.38
N ASP A 70 7.86 -15.04 7.25
CA ASP A 70 6.71 -14.60 6.46
C ASP A 70 5.67 -13.75 7.24
N ALA A 71 6.12 -13.02 8.26
CA ALA A 71 5.28 -12.07 8.99
C ALA A 71 6.07 -10.85 9.45
N LEU A 72 5.44 -9.68 9.41
CA LEU A 72 6.04 -8.43 9.89
C LEU A 72 5.34 -7.95 11.16
N THR A 73 6.12 -7.61 12.17
CA THR A 73 5.70 -6.81 13.32
C THR A 73 5.63 -5.32 12.96
N SER A 74 4.99 -4.50 13.81
CA SER A 74 4.99 -3.04 13.63
C SER A 74 6.39 -2.45 13.54
N ASP A 75 7.32 -2.93 14.36
CA ASP A 75 8.69 -2.42 14.45
C ASP A 75 9.50 -2.81 13.20
N GLU A 76 9.28 -4.01 12.66
CA GLU A 76 9.89 -4.44 11.39
C GLU A 76 9.35 -3.67 10.19
N ILE A 77 8.07 -3.25 10.24
CA ILE A 77 7.51 -2.31 9.26
C ILE A 77 8.18 -0.94 9.39
N ASP A 78 8.41 -0.43 10.59
CA ASP A 78 9.15 0.84 10.77
C ASP A 78 10.58 0.73 10.24
N ALA A 79 11.24 -0.41 10.44
CA ALA A 79 12.56 -0.69 9.87
C ALA A 79 12.54 -0.75 8.33
N LEU A 80 11.52 -1.39 7.73
CA LEU A 80 11.30 -1.40 6.28
C LEU A 80 11.13 0.02 5.73
N LEU A 81 10.27 0.83 6.36
CA LEU A 81 10.00 2.20 5.95
C LEU A 81 11.26 3.07 6.02
N VAL A 82 12.08 2.91 7.05
CA VAL A 82 13.36 3.62 7.17
C VAL A 82 14.36 3.15 6.11
N ALA A 83 14.46 1.84 5.88
CA ALA A 83 15.40 1.26 4.93
C ALA A 83 15.13 1.69 3.48
N ASN A 84 13.87 1.92 3.13
CA ASN A 84 13.48 2.30 1.77
C ASN A 84 13.53 3.81 1.50
N ARG A 85 13.81 4.67 2.51
CA ARG A 85 13.83 6.13 2.31
C ARG A 85 14.80 6.56 1.22
N VAL A 86 14.28 7.24 0.21
CA VAL A 86 15.07 8.02 -0.74
C VAL A 86 15.39 9.38 -0.13
N PRO A 87 16.66 9.82 -0.05
CA PRO A 87 17.02 11.12 0.53
C PRO A 87 16.27 12.29 -0.14
N GLY A 88 15.63 13.14 0.67
CA GLY A 88 14.88 14.30 0.20
C GLY A 88 13.45 14.01 -0.30
N ASP A 89 13.03 12.75 -0.34
CA ASP A 89 11.70 12.34 -0.80
C ASP A 89 10.65 12.36 0.32
N TYR A 90 10.41 13.52 0.91
CA TYR A 90 9.49 13.65 2.05
C TYR A 90 8.05 13.22 1.71
N LYS A 91 7.61 13.42 0.47
CA LYS A 91 6.28 13.00 0.03
C LYS A 91 6.19 11.47 -0.05
N GLY A 92 7.18 10.81 -0.66
CA GLY A 92 7.23 9.35 -0.70
C GLY A 92 7.34 8.73 0.68
N TRP A 93 8.05 9.35 1.63
CA TRP A 93 8.12 8.88 3.02
C TRP A 93 6.74 8.87 3.69
N VAL A 94 5.96 9.94 3.52
CA VAL A 94 4.60 10.04 4.07
C VAL A 94 3.66 9.05 3.39
N GLY A 95 3.77 8.90 2.06
CA GLY A 95 3.01 7.93 1.28
C GLY A 95 3.23 6.51 1.77
N ALA A 96 4.48 6.04 1.72
CA ALA A 96 4.87 4.69 2.15
C ALA A 96 4.47 4.42 3.60
N THR A 97 4.70 5.37 4.52
CA THR A 97 4.30 5.22 5.93
C THR A 97 2.80 5.02 6.07
N SER A 98 2.00 5.84 5.36
CA SER A 98 0.54 5.76 5.42
C SER A 98 0.04 4.42 4.88
N GLU A 99 0.56 4.00 3.73
CA GLU A 99 0.19 2.73 3.08
C GLU A 99 0.46 1.52 4.00
N TRP A 100 1.69 1.40 4.50
CA TRP A 100 2.09 0.26 5.33
C TRP A 100 1.41 0.26 6.69
N LYS A 101 1.21 1.41 7.33
CA LYS A 101 0.53 1.47 8.64
C LYS A 101 -0.97 1.22 8.51
N ILE A 102 -1.61 1.64 7.43
CA ILE A 102 -3.01 1.27 7.13
C ILE A 102 -3.10 -0.23 6.87
N LEU A 103 -2.23 -0.79 6.03
CA LEU A 103 -2.21 -2.23 5.76
C LEU A 103 -2.01 -3.06 7.03
N TYR A 104 -1.06 -2.65 7.89
CA TYR A 104 -0.86 -3.30 9.19
C TYR A 104 -2.10 -3.23 10.08
N SER A 105 -2.75 -2.07 10.15
CA SER A 105 -3.98 -1.89 10.94
C SER A 105 -5.12 -2.80 10.45
N LEU A 106 -5.24 -2.97 9.13
CA LEU A 106 -6.30 -3.79 8.52
C LEU A 106 -6.00 -5.28 8.52
N GLY A 107 -4.74 -5.68 8.38
CA GLY A 107 -4.36 -7.06 8.05
C GLY A 107 -3.58 -7.81 9.13
N LYS A 108 -3.17 -7.17 10.22
CA LYS A 108 -2.46 -7.89 11.30
C LYS A 108 -3.39 -8.90 11.99
N ASP A 109 -2.83 -10.05 12.36
CA ASP A 109 -3.52 -11.03 13.18
C ASP A 109 -3.61 -10.60 14.66
N LYS A 110 -4.28 -11.43 15.48
CA LYS A 110 -4.48 -11.19 16.91
C LYS A 110 -3.17 -11.11 17.72
N ASP A 111 -2.08 -11.67 17.18
CA ASP A 111 -0.76 -11.69 17.81
C ASP A 111 0.10 -10.50 17.34
N GLY A 112 -0.47 -9.60 16.53
CA GLY A 112 0.21 -8.41 16.01
C GLY A 112 1.12 -8.70 14.82
N LEU A 113 0.87 -9.77 14.09
CA LEU A 113 1.69 -10.18 12.95
C LEU A 113 0.95 -9.91 11.64
N LEU A 114 1.56 -9.13 10.75
CA LEU A 114 1.07 -8.93 9.38
C LEU A 114 1.69 -9.99 8.47
N ARG A 115 0.89 -11.00 8.13
CA ARG A 115 1.32 -12.18 7.37
C ARG A 115 1.55 -11.85 5.90
N LYS A 116 2.52 -12.52 5.29
CA LYS A 116 2.92 -12.32 3.89
C LYS A 116 1.79 -12.52 2.90
N ASP A 117 0.97 -13.55 3.08
CA ASP A 117 -0.21 -13.81 2.25
C ASP A 117 -1.25 -12.69 2.37
N VAL A 118 -1.44 -12.13 3.56
CA VAL A 118 -2.31 -10.95 3.76
C VAL A 118 -1.77 -9.72 3.03
N VAL A 119 -0.46 -9.45 3.11
CA VAL A 119 0.17 -8.38 2.33
C VAL A 119 0.01 -8.64 0.83
N ARG A 120 0.21 -9.89 0.38
CA ARG A 120 0.01 -10.28 -1.04
C ARG A 120 -1.43 -10.01 -1.48
N GLY A 121 -2.39 -10.22 -0.59
CA GLY A 121 -3.81 -9.95 -0.83
C GLY A 121 -4.13 -8.47 -1.04
N ALA A 122 -3.30 -7.55 -0.55
CA ALA A 122 -3.44 -6.12 -0.88
C ALA A 122 -3.08 -5.82 -2.34
N TYR A 123 -2.15 -6.58 -2.93
CA TYR A 123 -1.70 -6.41 -4.32
C TYR A 123 -2.68 -7.00 -5.34
N ASP A 124 -3.26 -8.18 -5.07
CA ASP A 124 -4.28 -8.79 -5.97
C ASP A 124 -5.72 -8.41 -5.63
N GLY A 125 -5.94 -7.67 -4.54
CA GLY A 125 -7.25 -7.20 -4.09
C GLY A 125 -8.03 -8.20 -3.23
N SER A 126 -7.56 -9.44 -3.05
CA SER A 126 -8.26 -10.45 -2.25
C SER A 126 -8.44 -10.07 -0.78
N LEU A 127 -7.53 -9.28 -0.21
CA LEU A 127 -7.63 -8.80 1.18
C LEU A 127 -8.93 -8.01 1.40
N PHE A 128 -9.29 -7.12 0.47
CA PHE A 128 -10.49 -6.30 0.63
C PHE A 128 -11.77 -7.14 0.56
N HIS A 129 -11.78 -8.20 -0.26
CA HIS A 129 -12.89 -9.16 -0.28
C HIS A 129 -13.01 -9.98 1.01
N GLN A 130 -11.88 -10.33 1.64
CA GLN A 130 -11.86 -11.00 2.94
C GLN A 130 -12.42 -10.09 4.03
N LEU A 131 -11.95 -8.84 4.12
CA LEU A 131 -12.41 -7.86 5.11
C LEU A 131 -13.92 -7.57 5.03
N VAL A 132 -14.49 -7.57 3.82
CA VAL A 132 -15.95 -7.42 3.64
C VAL A 132 -16.70 -8.63 4.18
N GLN A 133 -16.22 -9.85 3.92
CA GLN A 133 -16.85 -11.08 4.41
C GLN A 133 -16.80 -11.16 5.94
N GLU A 134 -15.65 -10.82 6.55
CA GLU A 134 -15.49 -10.78 8.01
C GLU A 134 -16.48 -9.81 8.65
N LYS A 135 -16.59 -8.58 8.12
CA LYS A 135 -17.57 -7.59 8.60
C LYS A 135 -19.01 -8.08 8.46
N GLY A 136 -19.37 -8.70 7.33
CA GLY A 136 -20.70 -9.26 7.12
C GLY A 136 -21.02 -10.48 8.00
N SER A 137 -20.00 -11.16 8.52
CA SER A 137 -20.15 -12.29 9.44
C SER A 137 -20.26 -11.88 10.92
N GLY A 138 -19.74 -10.69 11.28
CA GLY A 138 -19.85 -10.12 12.63
C GLY A 138 -21.18 -9.42 12.93
N ASP A 139 -21.98 -9.15 11.90
CA ASP A 139 -23.32 -8.54 11.99
C ASP A 139 -24.47 -9.60 11.99
N LYS A 140 -24.18 -10.85 12.35
CA LYS A 140 -25.17 -11.94 12.49
C LYS A 140 -25.21 -12.54 13.88
#